data_AF-A0A0S7WQP7-F1
#
_entry.id   AF-A0A0S7WQP7-F1
#
_cell.length_a   1.000
_cell.length_b   1.000
_cell.length_c   1.000
_cell.angle_alpha   90.00
_cell.angle_beta   90.00
_cell.angle_gamma   90.00
#
_symmetry.space_group_name_H-M   'P 1'
#
loop_
_entity.id
_entity.type
_entity.pdbx_description
1 polymer ?
#
loop_
_entity_poly.entity_id
_entity_poly.type
_entity_poly.pdbx_seq_one_letter_code
_entity_poly.pdbx_strand_id
1 'polypeptide(L)'
;MGGLSGDLWGYGYLGVFLISILGSVVIFVPIPSLPVVFLMGMILNPLLVGLMVGLGEPIGEIPPYMAGYSGRMSMEKRRFYVKLKDWMRRRGSLVLFFFAWTPNPTFDLAGAAAGALHYPFWKYLLILFLGKTVKGWIIAFAGYWTLRLLLHFLIG
;
A
#
# COMPACT_ATOMS: atom_id res chain seq x y z
N MET A 1 23.50 0.66 -28.56
CA MET A 1 22.06 0.27 -28.59
C MET A 1 21.57 -0.02 -27.17
N GLY A 2 21.47 0.99 -26.29
CA GLY A 2 21.17 0.79 -24.86
C GLY A 2 20.12 1.72 -24.23
N GLY A 3 19.42 2.55 -25.03
CA GLY A 3 18.41 3.50 -24.51
C GLY A 3 17.02 2.89 -24.31
N LEU A 4 16.50 2.21 -25.34
CA LEU A 4 15.10 1.76 -25.37
C LEU A 4 14.73 0.75 -24.28
N SER A 5 15.65 -0.16 -23.92
CA SER A 5 15.40 -1.15 -22.88
C SER A 5 15.37 -0.48 -21.51
N GLY A 6 16.37 0.36 -21.17
CA GLY A 6 16.47 1.05 -19.89
C GLY A 6 15.26 1.94 -19.58
N ASP A 7 14.79 2.67 -20.59
CA ASP A 7 13.61 3.52 -20.48
C ASP A 7 12.34 2.68 -20.18
N LEU A 8 12.19 1.53 -20.84
CA LEU A 8 11.08 0.60 -20.61
C LEU A 8 11.00 0.11 -19.16
N TRP A 9 12.15 -0.25 -18.55
CA TRP A 9 12.20 -0.66 -17.14
C TRP A 9 11.78 0.49 -16.22
N GLY A 10 12.26 1.71 -16.50
CA GLY A 10 11.89 2.91 -15.76
C GLY A 10 10.39 3.19 -15.78
N TYR A 11 9.76 3.10 -16.95
CA TYR A 11 8.31 3.23 -17.10
C TYR A 11 7.53 2.14 -16.35
N GLY A 12 8.07 0.92 -16.27
CA GLY A 12 7.49 -0.16 -15.48
C GLY A 12 7.41 0.17 -13.98
N TYR A 13 8.50 0.65 -13.39
CA TYR A 13 8.53 1.06 -11.97
C TYR A 13 7.66 2.29 -11.71
N LEU A 14 7.67 3.28 -12.61
CA LEU A 14 6.80 4.44 -12.51
C LEU A 14 5.32 4.05 -12.59
N GLY A 15 4.98 3.11 -13.48
CA GLY A 15 3.63 2.55 -13.58
C GLY A 15 3.18 1.88 -12.28
N VAL A 16 4.04 1.08 -11.65
CA VAL A 16 3.78 0.48 -10.32
C VAL A 16 3.53 1.56 -9.27
N PHE A 17 4.36 2.60 -9.22
CA PHE A 17 4.18 3.69 -8.28
C PHE A 17 2.84 4.39 -8.46
N LEU A 18 2.49 4.76 -9.70
CA LEU A 18 1.25 5.47 -10.01
C LEU A 18 0.00 4.61 -9.74
N ILE A 19 0.01 3.33 -10.15
CA ILE A 19 -1.13 2.43 -9.91
C ILE A 19 -1.30 2.13 -8.42
N SER A 20 -0.20 2.09 -7.65
CA SER A 20 -0.25 1.94 -6.19
C SER A 20 -0.85 3.16 -5.51
N ILE A 21 -0.55 4.39 -5.97
CA ILE A 21 -1.25 5.59 -5.48
C ILE A 21 -2.73 5.45 -5.75
N LEU A 22 -3.11 5.23 -7.01
CA LEU A 22 -4.51 5.22 -7.45
C LEU A 22 -5.31 4.10 -6.78
N GLY A 23 -4.74 2.90 -6.66
CA GLY A 23 -5.38 1.76 -6.01
C GLY A 23 -5.49 1.87 -4.49
N SER A 24 -4.74 2.78 -3.87
CA SER A 24 -4.90 3.09 -2.44
C SER A 24 -5.99 4.13 -2.18
N VAL A 25 -6.43 4.89 -3.19
CA VAL A 25 -7.55 5.85 -3.08
C VAL A 25 -8.88 5.11 -3.23
N VAL A 26 -9.21 4.28 -2.23
CA VAL A 26 -10.37 3.37 -2.26
C VAL A 26 -11.72 4.09 -2.28
N ILE A 27 -11.79 5.29 -1.72
CA ILE A 27 -13.06 6.04 -1.57
C ILE A 27 -13.72 6.32 -2.94
N PHE A 28 -12.97 6.26 -4.05
CA PHE A 28 -13.47 6.62 -5.38
C PHE A 28 -13.49 5.48 -6.40
N VAL A 29 -12.47 4.60 -6.45
CA VAL A 29 -12.41 3.50 -7.44
C VAL A 29 -11.68 2.30 -6.85
N PRO A 30 -12.30 1.10 -6.77
CA PRO A 30 -11.61 -0.11 -6.37
C PRO A 30 -10.70 -0.59 -7.52
N ILE A 31 -9.55 0.05 -7.68
CA ILE A 31 -8.55 -0.35 -8.68
C ILE A 31 -7.78 -1.55 -8.10
N PRO A 32 -7.77 -2.71 -8.77
CA PRO A 32 -7.06 -3.88 -8.29
C PRO A 32 -5.55 -3.70 -8.51
N SER A 33 -4.88 -2.96 -7.62
CA SER A 33 -3.44 -2.73 -7.68
C SER A 33 -2.64 -4.01 -7.39
N LEU A 34 -3.14 -4.90 -6.52
CA LEU A 34 -2.40 -6.11 -6.10
C LEU A 34 -2.10 -7.08 -7.27
N PRO A 35 -3.04 -7.41 -8.17
CA PRO A 35 -2.72 -8.18 -9.37
C PRO A 35 -1.67 -7.51 -10.25
N VAL A 36 -1.71 -6.19 -10.41
CA VAL A 36 -0.70 -5.46 -11.21
C VAL A 36 0.68 -5.57 -10.56
N VAL A 37 0.77 -5.39 -9.24
CA VAL A 37 2.03 -5.54 -8.49
C VAL A 37 2.58 -6.96 -8.62
N PHE A 38 1.71 -7.98 -8.54
CA PHE A 38 2.08 -9.39 -8.73
C PHE A 38 2.65 -9.64 -10.12
N LEU A 39 1.95 -9.21 -11.17
CA LEU A 39 2.41 -9.33 -12.56
C LEU A 39 3.72 -8.58 -12.79
N MET A 40 3.85 -7.36 -12.27
CA MET A 40 5.08 -6.59 -12.39
C MET A 40 6.24 -7.23 -11.63
N GLY A 41 5.98 -7.91 -10.52
CA GLY A 41 6.98 -8.72 -9.80
C GLY A 41 7.49 -9.94 -10.59
N MET A 42 6.72 -10.45 -11.56
CA MET A 42 7.17 -11.51 -12.46
C MET A 42 8.27 -11.03 -13.41
N ILE A 43 8.16 -9.81 -13.90
CA ILE A 43 8.99 -9.29 -15.00
C ILE A 43 10.06 -8.29 -14.54
N LEU A 44 9.80 -7.49 -13.50
CA LEU A 44 10.73 -6.48 -12.95
C LEU A 44 11.49 -7.00 -11.73
N ASN A 45 12.43 -6.21 -11.20
CA ASN A 45 13.08 -6.53 -9.94
C ASN A 45 12.07 -6.39 -8.78
N PRO A 46 11.71 -7.49 -8.08
CA PRO A 46 10.66 -7.47 -7.06
C PRO A 46 10.99 -6.57 -5.86
N LEU A 47 12.28 -6.32 -5.58
CA LEU A 47 12.69 -5.40 -4.52
C LEU A 47 12.28 -3.96 -4.84
N LEU A 48 12.53 -3.53 -6.09
CA LEU A 48 12.17 -2.19 -6.54
C LEU A 48 10.65 -2.05 -6.71
N VAL A 49 9.97 -3.09 -7.20
CA VAL A 49 8.50 -3.11 -7.27
C VAL A 49 7.89 -2.88 -5.88
N GLY A 50 8.30 -3.64 -4.87
CA GLY A 50 7.79 -3.46 -3.51
C GLY A 50 8.14 -2.10 -2.90
N LEU A 51 9.31 -1.53 -3.23
CA LEU A 51 9.66 -0.17 -2.83
C LEU A 51 8.72 0.87 -3.46
N MET A 52 8.40 0.74 -4.75
CA MET A 52 7.46 1.62 -5.45
C MET A 52 6.04 1.54 -4.86
N VAL A 53 5.59 0.33 -4.47
CA VAL A 53 4.33 0.17 -3.72
C VAL A 53 4.39 0.93 -2.39
N GLY A 54 5.48 0.74 -1.64
CA GLY A 54 5.68 1.42 -0.36
C GLY A 54 5.75 2.93 -0.45
N LEU A 55 6.23 3.50 -1.57
CA LEU A 55 6.23 4.94 -1.80
C LEU A 55 4.85 5.44 -2.27
N GLY A 56 4.17 4.68 -3.13
CA GLY A 56 2.92 5.12 -3.76
C GLY A 56 1.70 5.03 -2.84
N GLU A 57 1.50 3.89 -2.18
CA GLU A 57 0.29 3.68 -1.38
C GLU A 57 0.11 4.68 -0.23
N PRO A 58 1.15 5.05 0.56
CA PRO A 58 0.99 6.05 1.62
C PRO A 58 0.48 7.40 1.12
N ILE A 59 0.80 7.80 -0.12
CA ILE A 59 0.29 9.03 -0.74
C ILE A 59 -1.22 8.92 -0.94
N GLY A 60 -1.70 7.78 -1.45
CA GLY A 60 -3.12 7.50 -1.62
C GLY A 60 -3.90 7.39 -0.31
N GLU A 61 -3.20 7.24 0.82
CA GLU A 61 -3.78 7.14 2.18
C GLU A 61 -3.72 8.46 2.97
N ILE A 62 -3.26 9.55 2.35
CA ILE A 62 -3.37 10.90 2.92
C ILE A 62 -4.83 11.35 3.03
N PRO A 63 -5.71 11.17 2.02
CA PRO A 63 -7.11 11.59 2.10
C PRO A 63 -7.89 11.07 3.32
N PRO A 64 -7.88 9.76 3.66
CA PRO A 64 -8.57 9.28 4.87
C PRO A 64 -7.98 9.87 6.16
N TYR A 65 -6.66 10.06 6.25
CA TYR A 65 -6.03 10.74 7.38
C TYR A 65 -6.54 12.18 7.52
N MET A 66 -6.58 12.95 6.43
CA MET A 66 -7.08 14.33 6.45
C MET A 66 -8.59 14.42 6.76
N ALA A 67 -9.37 13.46 6.27
CA ALA A 67 -10.79 13.37 6.57
C ALA A 67 -11.04 13.15 8.07
N GLY A 68 -10.24 12.28 8.70
CA GLY A 68 -10.23 12.09 10.15
C GLY A 68 -9.77 13.33 10.92
N TYR A 69 -8.68 13.96 10.47
CA TYR A 69 -8.09 15.16 11.10
C TYR A 69 -9.07 16.35 11.11
N SER A 70 -9.81 16.55 10.02
CA SER A 70 -10.77 17.64 9.91
C SER A 70 -12.08 17.40 10.66
N GLY A 71 -12.27 16.23 11.29
CA GLY A 71 -13.51 15.87 11.98
C GLY A 71 -14.72 15.69 11.04
N ARG A 72 -14.52 15.76 9.71
CA ARG A 72 -15.59 15.63 8.71
C ARG A 72 -16.09 14.20 8.50
N MET A 73 -15.39 13.20 9.05
CA MET A 73 -15.73 11.80 8.90
C MET A 73 -16.74 11.36 9.98
N SER A 74 -18.03 11.25 9.64
CA SER A 74 -19.07 10.69 10.54
C SER A 74 -19.01 9.15 10.60
N MET A 75 -17.85 8.60 10.97
CA MET A 75 -17.61 7.16 11.10
C MET A 75 -17.75 6.64 12.54
N GLU A 76 -18.05 7.52 13.49
CA GLU A 76 -18.18 7.20 14.91
C GLU A 76 -19.29 6.17 15.22
N LYS A 77 -20.24 5.96 14.30
CA LYS A 77 -21.31 4.95 14.46
C LYS A 77 -20.84 3.51 14.23
N ARG A 78 -19.64 3.29 13.66
CA ARG A 78 -19.10 1.93 13.45
C ARG A 78 -18.38 1.44 14.71
N ARG A 79 -18.85 0.35 15.33
CA ARG A 79 -18.21 -0.26 16.52
C ARG A 79 -16.72 -0.55 16.29
N PHE A 80 -16.33 -0.90 15.06
CA PHE A 80 -14.94 -1.15 14.69
C PHE A 80 -14.08 0.11 14.73
N TYR A 81 -14.60 1.26 14.27
CA TYR A 81 -13.88 2.53 14.29
C TYR A 81 -13.57 2.99 15.73
N VAL A 82 -14.53 2.82 16.64
CA VAL A 82 -14.32 3.13 18.08
C VAL A 82 -13.21 2.25 18.67
N LYS A 83 -13.25 0.94 18.44
CA LYS A 83 -12.20 0.01 18.90
C LYS A 83 -10.82 0.37 18.32
N LEU A 84 -10.78 0.72 17.04
CA LEU A 84 -9.55 1.09 16.34
C LEU A 84 -8.94 2.37 16.92
N LYS A 85 -9.78 3.38 17.23
CA LYS A 85 -9.37 4.61 17.93
C LYS A 85 -8.79 4.30 19.31
N ASP A 86 -9.40 3.40 20.08
CA ASP A 86 -8.86 2.99 21.39
C ASP A 86 -7.53 2.23 21.29
N TRP A 87 -7.39 1.34 20.30
CA TRP A 87 -6.12 0.66 20.03
C TRP A 87 -5.03 1.65 19.61
N MET A 88 -5.38 2.61 18.75
CA MET A 88 -4.45 3.64 18.31
C MET A 88 -3.98 4.55 19.43
N ARG A 89 -4.86 4.89 20.39
CA ARG A 89 -4.47 5.64 21.60
C ARG A 89 -3.40 4.93 22.43
N ARG A 90 -3.45 3.60 22.50
CA ARG A 90 -2.50 2.79 23.28
C ARG A 90 -1.23 2.45 22.51
N ARG A 91 -1.35 2.09 21.23
CA ARG A 91 -0.28 1.50 20.41
C ARG A 91 -0.36 1.94 18.94
N GLY A 92 -0.56 3.24 18.68
CA GLY A 92 -0.75 3.80 17.34
C GLY A 92 0.23 3.31 16.29
N SER A 93 1.53 3.25 16.60
CA SER A 93 2.55 2.80 15.65
C SER A 93 2.39 1.34 15.22
N LEU A 94 2.13 0.45 16.18
CA LEU A 94 1.96 -0.97 15.92
C LEU A 94 0.64 -1.23 15.18
N VAL A 95 -0.43 -0.57 15.60
CA VAL A 95 -1.74 -0.69 14.95
C VAL A 95 -1.63 -0.27 13.49
N LEU A 96 -1.03 0.89 13.19
CA LEU A 96 -0.82 1.34 11.81
C LEU A 96 0.02 0.36 11.01
N PHE A 97 1.11 -0.16 11.58
CA PHE A 97 1.97 -1.12 10.89
C PHE A 97 1.25 -2.42 10.53
N PHE A 98 0.49 -3.00 11.46
CA PHE A 98 -0.30 -4.21 11.20
C PHE A 98 -1.43 -3.95 10.20
N PHE A 99 -2.14 -2.83 10.34
CA PHE A 99 -3.22 -2.48 9.43
C PHE A 99 -2.71 -2.14 8.04
N ALA A 100 -1.48 -1.66 7.88
CA ALA A 100 -0.89 -1.40 6.56
C ALA A 100 -0.86 -2.66 5.67
N TRP A 101 -0.93 -3.85 6.26
CA TRP A 101 -0.96 -5.12 5.53
C TRP A 101 -2.38 -5.54 5.14
N THR A 102 -3.40 -4.92 5.75
CA THR A 102 -4.81 -5.25 5.50
C THR A 102 -5.31 -4.64 4.19
N PRO A 103 -6.37 -5.21 3.59
CA PRO A 103 -7.01 -4.62 2.41
C PRO A 103 -7.37 -3.15 2.66
N ASN A 104 -7.19 -2.32 1.62
CA ASN A 104 -7.29 -0.87 1.74
C ASN A 104 -8.63 -0.35 2.37
N PRO A 105 -9.83 -0.97 2.18
CA PRO A 105 -11.06 -0.50 2.85
C PRO A 105 -11.01 -0.54 4.38
N THR A 106 -10.32 -1.52 4.95
CA THR A 106 -10.11 -1.63 6.40
C THR A 106 -9.04 -0.67 6.89
N PHE A 107 -8.04 -0.39 6.05
CA PHE A 107 -7.00 0.57 6.37
C PHE A 107 -7.52 2.02 6.41
N ASP A 108 -8.44 2.40 5.51
CA ASP A 108 -9.01 3.76 5.48
C ASP A 108 -9.59 4.20 6.84
N LEU A 109 -10.17 3.26 7.59
CA LEU A 109 -10.64 3.49 8.95
C LEU A 109 -9.50 3.76 9.93
N ALA A 110 -8.37 3.09 9.77
CA ALA A 110 -7.16 3.29 10.56
C ALA A 110 -6.52 4.65 10.25
N GLY A 111 -6.42 5.01 8.96
CA GLY A 111 -5.98 6.33 8.53
C GLY A 111 -6.84 7.45 9.12
N ALA A 112 -8.17 7.32 9.01
CA ALA A 112 -9.10 8.28 9.61
C ALA A 112 -9.00 8.34 11.14
N ALA A 113 -8.85 7.20 11.82
CA ALA A 113 -8.66 7.17 13.27
C ALA A 113 -7.33 7.86 13.68
N ALA A 114 -6.26 7.66 12.90
CA ALA A 114 -4.97 8.31 13.10
C ALA A 114 -5.09 9.84 12.99
N GLY A 115 -5.79 10.31 11.95
CA GLY A 115 -6.08 11.72 11.74
C GLY A 115 -6.91 12.32 12.88
N ALA A 116 -7.98 11.66 13.29
CA ALA A 116 -8.85 12.12 14.37
C ALA A 116 -8.12 12.23 15.72
N LEU A 117 -7.10 11.38 15.94
CA LEU A 117 -6.24 11.43 17.11
C LEU A 117 -5.04 12.39 16.96
N HIS A 118 -4.94 13.13 15.85
CA HIS A 118 -3.84 14.02 15.54
C HIS A 118 -2.47 13.31 15.63
N TYR A 119 -2.42 12.05 15.19
CA TYR A 119 -1.19 11.27 15.19
C TYR A 119 -0.14 11.94 14.27
N PRO A 120 1.13 12.10 14.67
CA PRO A 120 2.10 12.86 13.88
C PRO A 120 2.22 12.37 12.42
N PHE A 121 1.92 13.26 11.46
CA PHE A 121 1.79 12.92 10.05
C PHE A 121 3.05 12.25 9.46
N TRP A 122 4.24 12.72 9.81
CA TRP A 122 5.49 12.11 9.34
C TRP A 122 5.70 10.68 9.87
N LYS A 123 5.30 10.41 11.12
CA LYS A 123 5.36 9.07 11.70
C LYS A 123 4.35 8.14 11.01
N TYR A 124 3.14 8.65 10.75
CA TYR A 124 2.12 7.94 9.99
C TYR A 124 2.67 7.49 8.63
N LEU A 125 3.16 8.43 7.82
CA LEU A 125 3.73 8.12 6.50
C LEU A 125 4.91 7.15 6.57
N LEU A 126 5.81 7.30 7.55
CA LEU A 126 6.96 6.40 7.71
C LEU A 126 6.52 4.97 8.06
N ILE A 127 5.54 4.82 8.95
CA ILE A 127 5.01 3.49 9.31
C ILE A 127 4.32 2.85 8.11
N LEU A 128 3.55 3.62 7.35
CA LEU A 128 2.91 3.12 6.15
C LEU A 128 3.90 2.75 5.07
N PHE A 129 4.90 3.58 4.83
CA PHE A 129 5.98 3.27 3.91
C PHE A 129 6.58 1.90 4.25
N LEU A 130 6.99 1.67 5.49
CA LEU A 130 7.55 0.39 5.92
C LEU A 130 6.56 -0.77 5.75
N GLY A 131 5.32 -0.61 6.21
CA GLY A 131 4.31 -1.67 6.13
C GLY A 131 3.91 -2.01 4.70
N LYS A 132 3.70 -1.00 3.85
CA LYS A 132 3.32 -1.15 2.45
C LYS A 132 4.48 -1.64 1.59
N THR A 133 5.74 -1.27 1.90
CA THR A 133 6.92 -1.87 1.25
C THR A 133 6.98 -3.37 1.52
N VAL A 134 6.80 -3.81 2.77
CA VAL A 134 6.80 -5.24 3.11
C VAL A 134 5.65 -5.96 2.42
N LYS A 135 4.44 -5.40 2.44
CA LYS A 135 3.29 -5.93 1.68
C LYS A 135 3.61 -6.06 0.18
N GLY A 136 4.19 -5.00 -0.40
CA GLY A 136 4.60 -4.94 -1.80
C GLY A 136 5.63 -6.01 -2.15
N TRP A 137 6.64 -6.23 -1.29
CA TRP A 137 7.61 -7.30 -1.46
C TRP A 137 6.97 -8.67 -1.43
N ILE A 138 6.10 -8.96 -0.44
CA ILE A 138 5.42 -10.26 -0.36
C ILE A 138 4.72 -10.58 -1.69
N ILE A 139 3.99 -9.61 -2.24
CA ILE A 139 3.23 -9.79 -3.49
C ILE A 139 4.16 -9.87 -4.71
N ALA A 140 5.15 -8.98 -4.81
CA ALA A 140 6.07 -8.97 -5.93
C ALA A 140 6.94 -10.23 -5.99
N PHE A 141 7.44 -10.70 -4.85
CA PHE A 141 8.17 -11.96 -4.77
C PHE A 141 7.27 -13.15 -5.06
N ALA A 142 6.00 -13.14 -4.63
CA ALA A 142 5.06 -14.19 -5.01
C ALA A 142 4.94 -14.30 -6.55
N GLY A 143 4.89 -13.16 -7.26
CA GLY A 143 4.92 -13.13 -8.72
C GLY A 143 6.22 -13.71 -9.28
N TYR A 144 7.37 -13.20 -8.83
CA TYR A 144 8.70 -13.65 -9.23
C TYR A 144 8.89 -15.17 -9.12
N TRP A 145 8.53 -15.76 -7.97
CA TRP A 145 8.64 -17.19 -7.74
C TRP A 145 7.66 -17.99 -8.59
N THR A 146 6.44 -17.50 -8.77
CA THR A 146 5.43 -18.15 -9.62
C THR A 146 5.91 -18.26 -11.06
N LEU A 147 6.47 -17.20 -11.64
CA LEU A 147 7.01 -17.25 -13.00
C LEU A 147 8.14 -18.29 -13.12
N ARG A 148 9.06 -18.33 -12.15
CA ARG A 148 10.18 -19.27 -12.14
C ARG A 148 9.71 -20.72 -12.03
N LEU A 149 8.73 -20.97 -11.18
CA LEU A 149 8.13 -22.28 -11.02
C LEU A 149 7.48 -22.74 -12.33
N LEU A 150 6.68 -21.88 -12.97
CA LEU A 150 6.02 -22.18 -14.25
C LEU A 150 7.03 -22.47 -15.36
N LEU A 151 8.09 -21.66 -15.48
CA LEU A 151 9.14 -21.88 -16.47
C LEU A 151 9.88 -23.20 -16.23
N HIS A 152 10.15 -23.54 -14.96
CA HIS A 152 10.78 -24.81 -14.61
C HIS A 152 9.90 -26.01 -14.97
N PHE A 153 8.58 -25.95 -14.74
CA PHE A 153 7.65 -27.02 -15.13
C PHE A 153 7.42 -27.14 -16.64
N LEU A 154 7.56 -26.05 -17.40
CA LEU A 154 7.25 -26.04 -18.83
C LEU A 154 8.46 -26.40 -19.71
N ILE A 155 9.67 -26.14 -19.23
CA ILE A 155 10.93 -26.34 -19.96
C ILE A 155 11.76 -27.49 -19.34
N GLY A 156 11.38 -27.95 -18.15
CA GLY A 156 11.98 -29.10 -17.45
C GLY A 156 11.30 -30.42 -17.76
#